data_AF-A0A7J8TNC5-F1
#
_entry.id   AF-A0A7J8TNC5-F1
#
_cell.length_a   1.000
_cell.length_b   1.000
_cell.length_c   1.000
_cell.angle_alpha   90.00
_cell.angle_beta   90.00
_cell.angle_gamma   90.00
#
_symmetry.space_group_name_H-M   'P 1'
#
loop_
_entity.id
_entity.type
_entity.pdbx_description
1 polymer ?
#
loop_
_entity_poly.entity_id
_entity_poly.type
_entity_poly.pdbx_seq_one_letter_code
_entity_poly.pdbx_strand_id
1 'polypeptide(L)'
;AATFAYAIWFYLLAKRLSGPRAAFHDLLGQGIFNSDGESWLIQRKTAALEFTTRTLRQAMGRWVNRTIKNRLWCILDKASNEKKAVDLQDL
;
A
#
# COMPACT_ATOMS: atom_id res chain seq x y z
N ALA A 1 25.29 34.56 -1.65
CA ALA A 1 25.40 33.72 -0.43
C ALA A 1 24.09 33.72 0.37
N ALA A 2 23.60 34.88 0.82
CA ALA A 2 22.37 34.98 1.62
C ALA A 2 21.11 34.45 0.92
N THR A 3 20.97 34.68 -0.39
CA THR A 3 19.83 34.19 -1.20
C THR A 3 19.72 32.66 -1.21
N PHE A 4 20.84 31.96 -1.32
CA PHE A 4 20.88 30.50 -1.26
C PHE A 4 20.52 29.97 0.13
N ALA A 5 20.97 30.64 1.20
CA ALA A 5 20.62 30.27 2.56
C ALA A 5 19.11 30.43 2.84
N TYR A 6 18.49 31.51 2.35
CA TYR A 6 17.04 31.70 2.45
C TYR A 6 16.24 30.66 1.64
N ALA A 7 16.69 30.31 0.44
CA ALA A 7 16.05 29.28 -0.37
C ALA A 7 16.09 27.90 0.32
N ILE A 8 17.24 27.54 0.90
CA ILE A 8 17.40 26.29 1.65
C ILE A 8 16.55 26.30 2.92
N TRP A 9 16.56 27.40 3.67
CA TRP A 9 15.77 27.53 4.90
C TRP A 9 14.26 27.48 4.62
N PHE A 10 13.79 28.16 3.57
CA PHE A 10 12.40 28.13 3.15
C PHE A 10 11.96 26.74 2.66
N TYR A 11 12.81 26.04 1.90
CA TYR A 11 12.54 24.66 1.49
C TYR A 11 12.42 23.71 2.70
N LEU A 12 13.33 23.82 3.68
CA LEU A 12 13.30 23.00 4.89
C LEU A 12 12.09 23.34 5.79
N LEU A 13 11.72 24.62 5.89
CA LEU A 13 10.54 25.06 6.62
C LEU A 13 9.25 24.56 5.95
N ALA A 14 9.14 24.72 4.62
CA ALA A 14 8.01 24.22 3.85
C ALA A 14 7.86 22.70 4.02
N LYS A 15 8.96 21.95 3.91
CA LYS A 15 8.96 20.49 4.09
C LYS A 15 8.58 20.06 5.52
N ARG A 16 8.91 20.87 6.54
CA ARG A 16 8.53 20.63 7.93
C ARG A 16 7.07 20.98 8.24
N LEU A 17 6.48 21.89 7.46
CA LEU A 17 5.08 22.30 7.57
C LEU A 17 4.13 21.49 6.68
N SER A 18 4.67 20.80 5.66
CA SER A 18 3.94 19.80 4.87
C SER A 18 3.42 18.70 5.79
N GLY A 19 2.13 18.77 6.13
CA GLY A 19 1.45 17.76 6.95
C GLY A 19 1.35 16.41 6.26
N PRO A 20 0.86 15.37 6.96
CA PRO A 20 0.79 13.99 6.46
C PRO A 20 0.11 13.87 5.10
N ARG A 21 -0.87 14.73 4.79
CA ARG A 21 -1.55 14.76 3.48
C ARG A 21 -0.61 15.00 2.30
N ALA A 22 0.43 15.82 2.46
CA ALA A 22 1.41 16.04 1.40
C ALA A 22 2.30 14.80 1.21
N ALA A 23 2.70 14.14 2.30
CA ALA A 23 3.46 12.89 2.22
C ALA A 23 2.63 11.74 1.62
N PHE A 24 1.34 11.65 1.94
CA PHE A 24 0.43 10.68 1.33
C PHE A 24 0.13 11.02 -0.14
N HIS A 25 0.06 12.29 -0.50
CA HIS A 25 -0.09 12.72 -1.90
C HIS A 25 1.16 12.37 -2.72
N ASP A 26 2.35 12.59 -2.18
CA ASP A 26 3.60 12.21 -2.85
C ASP A 26 3.75 10.67 -2.97
N LEU A 27 3.29 9.91 -1.97
CA LEU A 27 3.41 8.45 -1.94
C LEU A 27 2.32 7.71 -2.72
N LEU A 28 1.07 8.18 -2.64
CA LEU A 28 -0.13 7.49 -3.14
C LEU A 28 -0.86 8.29 -4.25
N GLY A 29 -0.37 9.47 -4.59
CA GLY A 29 -0.94 10.33 -5.63
C GLY A 29 -2.32 10.86 -5.25
N GLN A 30 -3.18 11.03 -6.27
CA GLN A 30 -4.60 11.41 -6.14
C GLN A 30 -5.53 10.19 -6.22
N GLY A 31 -5.00 9.00 -5.94
CA GLY A 31 -5.74 7.75 -5.97
C GLY A 31 -6.83 7.67 -4.89
N ILE A 32 -7.51 6.53 -4.84
CA ILE A 32 -8.71 6.33 -4.01
C ILE A 32 -8.49 6.59 -2.51
N PHE A 33 -7.24 6.48 -2.04
CA PHE A 33 -6.86 6.73 -0.65
C PHE A 33 -6.72 8.21 -0.29
N ASN A 34 -6.57 9.09 -1.29
CA ASN A 34 -6.28 10.52 -1.11
C ASN A 34 -7.26 11.41 -1.90
N SER A 35 -8.36 10.83 -2.37
CA SER A 35 -9.46 11.55 -3.02
C SER A 35 -10.67 11.60 -2.08
N ASP A 36 -11.45 12.67 -2.18
CA ASP A 36 -12.65 12.89 -1.38
C ASP A 36 -13.88 13.15 -2.27
N GLY A 37 -15.07 13.11 -1.68
CA GLY A 37 -16.32 13.50 -2.32
C GLY A 37 -16.62 12.70 -3.60
N GLU A 38 -16.91 13.41 -4.68
CA GLU A 38 -17.33 12.79 -5.95
C GLU A 38 -16.18 12.02 -6.63
N SER A 39 -14.96 12.52 -6.56
CA SER A 39 -13.78 11.83 -7.10
C SER A 39 -13.55 10.49 -6.40
N TRP A 40 -13.71 10.45 -5.09
CA TRP A 40 -13.68 9.19 -4.33
C TRP A 40 -14.80 8.23 -4.74
N LEU A 41 -16.02 8.75 -4.88
CA LEU A 41 -17.18 7.94 -5.25
C LEU A 41 -17.00 7.27 -6.62
N ILE A 42 -16.51 8.03 -7.61
CA ILE A 42 -16.22 7.54 -8.97
C ILE A 42 -15.11 6.48 -8.91
N GLN A 43 -13.97 6.79 -8.27
CA GLN A 43 -12.85 5.85 -8.18
C GLN A 43 -13.23 4.56 -7.45
N ARG A 44 -14.04 4.65 -6.38
CA ARG A 44 -14.55 3.48 -5.64
C ARG A 44 -15.46 2.62 -6.50
N LYS A 45 -16.38 3.22 -7.27
CA LYS A 45 -17.26 2.47 -8.18
C LYS A 45 -16.45 1.71 -9.23
N THR A 46 -15.46 2.39 -9.84
CA THR A 46 -14.57 1.78 -10.83
C THR A 46 -13.75 0.64 -10.21
N ALA A 47 -13.08 0.88 -9.08
CA ALA A 47 -12.28 -0.13 -8.41
C ALA A 47 -13.13 -1.35 -8.00
N ALA A 48 -14.31 -1.14 -7.41
CA ALA A 48 -15.21 -2.21 -7.03
C ALA A 48 -15.62 -3.08 -8.23
N LEU A 49 -15.95 -2.46 -9.37
CA LEU A 49 -16.28 -3.18 -10.60
C LEU A 49 -15.09 -4.04 -11.06
N GLU A 50 -13.90 -3.45 -11.16
CA GLU A 50 -12.67 -4.14 -11.55
C GLU A 50 -12.42 -5.38 -10.68
N PHE A 51 -12.56 -5.27 -9.36
CA PHE A 51 -12.39 -6.39 -8.41
C PHE A 51 -13.44 -7.50 -8.55
N THR A 52 -14.61 -7.22 -9.12
CA THR A 52 -15.63 -8.24 -9.41
C THR A 52 -15.47 -8.90 -10.77
N THR A 53 -14.60 -8.37 -11.64
CA THR A 53 -14.41 -8.95 -12.97
C THR A 53 -13.89 -10.38 -12.86
N ARG A 54 -14.44 -11.26 -13.70
CA ARG A 54 -14.09 -12.69 -13.69
C ARG A 54 -12.58 -12.91 -13.88
N THR A 55 -11.97 -12.14 -14.78
CA THR A 55 -10.55 -12.25 -15.10
C THR A 55 -9.68 -11.90 -13.91
N LEU A 56 -9.95 -10.77 -13.24
CA LEU A 56 -9.18 -10.35 -12.06
C LEU A 56 -9.38 -11.33 -10.90
N ARG A 57 -10.62 -11.76 -10.64
CA ARG A 57 -10.90 -12.76 -9.59
C ARG A 57 -10.16 -14.07 -9.82
N GLN A 58 -10.11 -14.55 -11.06
CA GLN A 58 -9.36 -15.76 -11.42
C GLN A 58 -7.84 -15.56 -11.27
N ALA A 59 -7.31 -14.42 -11.70
CA ALA A 59 -5.90 -14.08 -11.55
C ALA A 59 -5.50 -14.00 -10.07
N MET A 60 -6.30 -13.30 -9.25
CA MET A 60 -6.12 -13.21 -7.81
C MET A 60 -6.17 -14.59 -7.15
N GLY A 61 -7.14 -15.43 -7.50
CA GLY A 61 -7.22 -16.80 -6.99
C GLY A 61 -5.96 -17.62 -7.30
N ARG A 62 -5.45 -17.54 -8.54
CA ARG A 62 -4.19 -18.21 -8.92
C ARG A 62 -3.00 -17.68 -8.13
N TRP A 63 -2.89 -16.36 -7.98
CA TRP A 63 -1.78 -15.73 -7.27
C TRP A 63 -1.79 -16.06 -5.77
N VAL A 64 -2.95 -15.95 -5.12
CA VAL A 64 -3.13 -16.29 -3.70
C VAL A 64 -2.81 -17.77 -3.48
N ASN A 65 -3.36 -18.68 -4.31
CA ASN A 65 -3.12 -20.11 -4.16
C ASN A 65 -1.63 -20.47 -4.31
N ARG A 66 -0.94 -19.86 -5.29
CA ARG A 66 0.50 -20.02 -5.47
C ARG A 66 1.27 -19.50 -4.25
N THR A 67 0.92 -18.32 -3.73
CA THR A 67 1.60 -17.71 -2.58
C THR A 67 1.43 -18.56 -1.32
N ILE A 68 0.20 -19.06 -1.09
CA ILE A 68 -0.07 -19.98 0.03
C ILE A 68 0.80 -21.22 -0.09
N LYS A 69 0.79 -21.91 -1.23
CA LYS A 69 1.52 -23.17 -1.42
C LYS A 69 3.04 -23.01 -1.34
N ASN A 70 3.58 -21.94 -1.92
CA ASN A 70 5.02 -21.81 -2.09
C ASN A 70 5.69 -21.03 -0.95
N ARG A 71 4.93 -20.34 -0.10
CA ARG A 71 5.49 -19.53 0.98
C ARG A 71 4.86 -19.86 2.33
N LEU A 72 3.56 -19.59 2.49
CA LEU A 72 2.90 -19.78 3.79
C LEU A 72 2.94 -21.24 4.25
N TRP A 73 2.61 -22.17 3.36
CA TRP A 73 2.64 -23.61 3.65
C TRP A 73 4.04 -24.08 4.06
N CYS A 74 5.08 -23.65 3.34
CA CYS A 74 6.46 -24.00 3.66
C CYS A 74 6.90 -23.48 5.04
N ILE A 75 6.48 -22.27 5.42
CA ILE A 75 6.77 -21.70 6.74
C ILE A 75 6.09 -22.52 7.83
N LEU A 76 4.81 -22.84 7.66
CA LEU A 76 4.03 -23.59 8.64
C LEU A 76 4.49 -25.05 8.77
N ASP A 77 4.83 -25.71 7.66
CA ASP A 77 5.36 -27.08 7.66
C ASP A 77 6.69 -27.15 8.41
N LYS A 78 7.61 -26.23 8.13
CA LYS A 78 8.88 -26.12 8.85
C LYS A 78 8.66 -25.88 10.35
N ALA A 79 7.81 -24.93 10.71
CA ALA A 79 7.54 -24.62 12.12
C ALA A 79 6.88 -25.79 12.86
N SER A 80 5.99 -26.53 12.19
CA SER A 80 5.38 -27.76 12.72
C SER A 80 6.45 -28.81 13.02
N ASN A 81 7.34 -29.08 12.07
CA ASN A 81 8.43 -30.05 12.23
C ASN A 81 9.41 -29.65 13.34
N GLU A 82 9.69 -28.35 13.49
CA GLU A 82 10.56 -27.80 14.54
C GLU A 82 9.84 -27.57 15.88
N LYS A 83 8.53 -27.83 15.96
CA LYS A 83 7.67 -27.53 17.12
C LYS A 83 7.80 -26.07 17.60
N LYS A 84 7.97 -25.15 16.65
CA LYS A 84 8.16 -23.73 16.89
C LYS A 84 6.84 -22.98 16.77
N ALA A 85 6.56 -22.10 17.72
CA ALA A 85 5.44 -21.17 17.63
C ALA A 85 5.66 -20.16 16.49
N VAL A 86 4.59 -19.79 15.80
CA VAL A 86 4.60 -18.81 14.71
C VAL A 86 3.59 -17.72 15.02
N ASP A 87 4.02 -16.46 14.97
CA ASP A 87 3.11 -15.33 14.98
C ASP A 87 2.59 -15.09 13.56
N LEU A 88 1.28 -15.22 13.36
CA LEU A 88 0.65 -15.02 12.05
C LEU A 88 0.57 -13.55 11.65
N GLN A 89 0.77 -12.61 12.57
CA GLN A 89 0.82 -11.19 12.23
C GLN A 89 2.12 -10.81 11.50
N ASP A 90 3.19 -11.59 11.71
CA ASP A 90 4.53 -11.35 11.15
C ASP A 90 4.80 -12.11 9.83
N LEU A 91 3.81 -12.87 9.30
CA LEU A 91 3.96 -13.70 8.08
C LEU A 91 3.53 -13.02 6.79
#